data_AF-A0A1Z7LWT3-F1
#
_entry.id   AF-A0A1Z7LWT3-F1
#
_cell.length_a   1.000
_cell.length_b   1.000
_cell.length_c   1.000
_cell.angle_alpha   90.00
_cell.angle_beta   90.00
_cell.angle_gamma   90.00
#
_symmetry.space_group_name_H-M   'P 1'
#
loop_
_entity.id
_entity.type
_entity.pdbx_description
1 polymer ?
#
loop_
_entity_poly.entity_id
_entity_poly.type
_entity_poly.pdbx_seq_one_letter_code
_entity_poly.pdbx_strand_id
1 'polypeptide(L)'
;MIRDYACRSEMSEQGITGLIREYDLPVPEIYKKREQMIKAAVLEREKRKKPFCTLPFDHTLEAENMGGNIRYGNEKAGPRAAAPVCSSLEELSFLSRMDPESGRMAETLAACRMLREQGEEVVFQMSGPYTIWNTLIELKQVFKAVRKTPEQVEALFQKLEEDLLGLLLEVKKNGVRMVSYADSAGGLSILGPRMLEWTTDVFTSPFLRKAEHILGQEMVMILCPKTACALEDTGSAVREEIALPEEMTYQKACIYAAGKARFPAQMCINGGGSVLKSKTLQVIRLCRNEIEE
;
A
#
# COMPACT_ATOMS: atom_id res chain seq x y z
N MET A 1 -18.80 -9.84 -12.96
CA MET A 1 -18.97 -8.40 -12.60
C MET A 1 -18.04 -8.16 -11.43
N ILE A 2 -17.11 -7.21 -11.55
CA ILE A 2 -16.15 -6.90 -10.49
C ILE A 2 -16.89 -6.21 -9.32
N ARG A 3 -16.68 -6.68 -8.10
CA ARG A 3 -17.22 -6.12 -6.86
C ARG A 3 -16.41 -4.89 -6.44
N ASP A 4 -17.08 -3.83 -5.98
CA ASP A 4 -16.42 -2.72 -5.28
C ASP A 4 -16.61 -2.87 -3.77
N TYR A 5 -15.51 -2.98 -3.04
CA TYR A 5 -15.56 -3.05 -1.59
C TYR A 5 -15.88 -1.68 -1.00
N ALA A 6 -16.95 -1.58 -0.21
CA ALA A 6 -17.33 -0.34 0.44
C ALA A 6 -16.41 -0.01 1.63
N CYS A 7 -15.48 0.93 1.43
CA CYS A 7 -14.67 1.48 2.52
C CYS A 7 -15.56 2.23 3.52
N ARG A 8 -15.36 2.01 4.83
CA ARG A 8 -16.09 2.73 5.87
C ARG A 8 -15.36 4.04 6.20
N SER A 9 -16.07 5.16 6.19
CA SER A 9 -15.51 6.51 6.43
C SER A 9 -14.91 6.67 7.82
N GLU A 10 -15.45 6.00 8.84
CA GLU A 10 -14.96 6.01 10.23
C GLU A 10 -13.51 5.48 10.37
N MET A 11 -12.98 4.81 9.34
CA MET A 11 -11.63 4.24 9.33
C MET A 11 -10.54 5.30 9.12
N SER A 12 -10.86 6.48 8.56
CA SER A 12 -9.90 7.58 8.41
C SER A 12 -9.69 8.37 9.70
N GLU A 13 -10.72 8.46 10.55
CA GLU A 13 -10.65 9.13 11.87
C GLU A 13 -9.87 8.33 12.93
N GLN A 14 -9.65 7.04 12.67
CA GLN A 14 -8.90 6.13 13.53
C GLN A 14 -7.39 6.11 13.25
N GLY A 15 -6.93 6.84 12.22
CA GLY A 15 -5.50 6.98 11.89
C GLY A 15 -4.79 8.07 12.70
N ILE A 16 -3.59 8.44 12.24
CA ILE A 16 -2.76 9.48 12.86
C ILE A 16 -3.44 10.86 12.89
N THR A 17 -4.29 11.19 11.91
CA THR A 17 -4.91 12.52 11.77
C THR A 17 -5.68 12.94 13.02
N GLY A 18 -6.45 12.03 13.63
CA GLY A 18 -7.16 12.32 14.86
C GLY A 18 -6.22 12.63 16.05
N LEU A 19 -5.05 11.98 16.07
CA LEU A 19 -4.05 12.15 17.13
C LEU A 19 -3.22 13.41 16.96
N ILE A 20 -3.05 13.92 15.74
CA ILE A 20 -2.39 15.21 15.49
C ILE A 20 -3.08 16.30 16.30
N ARG A 21 -4.42 16.33 16.25
CA ARG A 21 -5.21 17.33 17.00
C ARG A 21 -5.23 17.06 18.51
N GLU A 22 -5.37 15.81 18.92
CA GLU A 22 -5.51 15.44 20.33
C GLU A 22 -4.21 15.64 21.13
N TYR A 23 -3.05 15.43 20.50
CA TYR A 23 -1.73 15.46 21.14
C TYR A 23 -0.82 16.57 20.61
N ASP A 24 -1.35 17.51 19.82
CA ASP A 24 -0.62 18.64 19.22
C ASP A 24 0.69 18.20 18.52
N LEU A 25 0.57 17.17 17.66
CA LEU A 25 1.74 16.59 17.01
C LEU A 25 2.32 17.55 15.95
N PRO A 26 3.65 17.63 15.82
CA PRO A 26 4.29 18.63 14.95
C PRO A 26 4.14 18.25 13.48
N VAL A 27 3.30 19.00 12.74
CA VAL A 27 3.15 18.90 11.28
C VAL A 27 4.01 19.98 10.61
N PRO A 28 4.85 19.68 9.60
CA PRO A 28 4.95 18.41 8.87
C PRO A 28 5.96 17.41 9.44
N GLU A 29 6.56 17.69 10.60
CA GLU A 29 7.69 16.92 11.12
C GLU A 29 7.40 15.44 11.38
N ILE A 30 6.19 15.08 11.83
CA ILE A 30 5.76 13.68 11.98
C ILE A 30 5.80 12.88 10.68
N TYR A 31 5.75 13.57 9.54
CA TYR A 31 5.86 12.95 8.23
C TYR A 31 7.30 13.02 7.72
N LYS A 32 8.17 13.89 8.20
CA LYS A 32 9.47 14.15 7.56
C LYS A 32 10.68 13.65 8.34
N LYS A 33 10.59 13.54 9.67
CA LYS A 33 11.72 13.18 10.53
C LYS A 33 11.49 11.85 11.20
N ARG A 34 12.45 10.92 11.09
CA ARG A 34 12.35 9.58 11.68
C ARG A 34 12.00 9.60 13.16
N GLU A 35 12.58 10.50 13.96
CA GLU A 35 12.34 10.54 15.41
C GLU A 35 10.89 10.90 15.72
N GLN A 36 10.27 11.75 14.90
CA GLN A 36 8.87 12.14 15.05
C GLN A 36 7.95 11.04 14.52
N MET A 37 8.30 10.38 13.41
CA MET A 37 7.59 9.22 12.89
C MET A 37 7.51 8.09 13.94
N ILE A 38 8.64 7.76 14.58
CA ILE A 38 8.70 6.71 15.61
C ILE A 38 7.77 7.07 16.77
N LYS A 39 7.87 8.29 17.32
CA LYS A 39 7.01 8.75 18.42
C LYS A 39 5.53 8.71 18.05
N ALA A 40 5.19 9.20 16.87
CA ALA A 40 3.82 9.21 16.36
C ALA A 40 3.27 7.79 16.14
N ALA A 41 4.09 6.87 15.63
CA ALA A 41 3.68 5.49 15.34
C ALA A 41 3.46 4.68 16.63
N VAL A 42 4.31 4.89 17.65
CA VAL A 42 4.12 4.27 18.97
C VAL A 42 2.86 4.84 19.64
N LEU A 43 2.68 6.16 19.61
CA LEU A 43 1.47 6.81 20.15
C LEU A 43 0.21 6.29 19.45
N GLU A 44 0.21 6.18 18.12
CA GLU A 44 -0.92 5.64 17.37
C GLU A 44 -1.22 4.21 17.77
N ARG A 45 -0.19 3.36 17.87
CA ARG A 45 -0.35 1.97 18.31
C ARG A 45 -1.03 1.88 19.68
N GLU A 46 -0.54 2.64 20.66
CA GLU A 46 -1.05 2.61 22.03
C GLU A 46 -2.48 3.16 22.13
N LYS A 47 -2.73 4.34 21.56
CA LYS A 47 -4.03 5.02 21.65
C LYS A 47 -5.12 4.32 20.87
N ARG A 48 -4.77 3.71 19.73
CA ARG A 48 -5.70 2.95 18.89
C ARG A 48 -5.70 1.46 19.20
N LYS A 49 -4.92 1.02 20.19
CA LYS A 49 -4.77 -0.40 20.61
C LYS A 49 -4.45 -1.32 19.42
N LYS A 50 -3.66 -0.83 18.46
CA LYS A 50 -3.19 -1.64 17.33
C LYS A 50 -2.10 -2.59 17.83
N PRO A 51 -1.95 -3.78 17.22
CA PRO A 51 -0.87 -4.69 17.57
C PRO A 51 0.46 -4.40 16.85
N PHE A 52 0.53 -3.30 16.09
CA PHE A 52 1.70 -2.88 15.31
C PHE A 52 1.73 -1.34 15.15
N CYS A 53 2.89 -0.82 14.81
CA CYS A 53 3.11 0.53 14.30
C CYS A 53 2.86 0.58 12.78
N THR A 54 2.40 1.72 12.28
CA THR A 54 2.11 1.92 10.86
C THR A 54 2.97 3.04 10.30
N LEU A 55 3.69 2.80 9.20
CA LEU A 55 4.52 3.81 8.52
C LEU A 55 4.56 3.55 7.00
N PRO A 56 4.64 4.57 6.13
CA PRO A 56 4.28 5.95 6.42
C PRO A 56 2.79 6.05 6.85
N PHE A 57 2.38 7.24 7.28
CA PHE A 57 0.99 7.50 7.68
C PHE A 57 0.11 8.01 6.52
N ASP A 58 0.64 7.99 5.30
CA ASP A 58 0.02 8.56 4.10
C ASP A 58 0.44 7.77 2.85
N HIS A 59 -0.21 8.05 1.72
CA HIS A 59 0.04 7.42 0.42
C HIS A 59 0.72 8.36 -0.57
N THR A 60 1.66 9.18 -0.09
CA THR A 60 2.39 10.15 -0.94
C THR A 60 3.90 9.92 -0.97
N LEU A 61 4.40 8.94 -0.20
CA LEU A 61 5.84 8.69 -0.01
C LEU A 61 6.55 8.39 -1.32
N GLU A 62 6.00 7.46 -2.09
CA GLU A 62 6.57 7.00 -3.35
C GLU A 62 6.58 8.12 -4.39
N ALA A 63 5.46 8.84 -4.51
CA ALA A 63 5.33 9.95 -5.45
C ALA A 63 6.27 11.12 -5.10
N GLU A 64 6.41 11.47 -3.82
CA GLU A 64 7.35 12.52 -3.40
C GLU A 64 8.80 12.16 -3.71
N ASN A 65 9.17 10.89 -3.49
CA ASN A 65 10.52 10.41 -3.79
C ASN A 65 10.82 10.48 -5.31
N MET A 66 9.80 10.32 -6.16
CA MET A 66 9.88 10.54 -7.61
C MET A 66 9.82 12.01 -8.03
N GLY A 67 9.80 12.97 -7.08
CA GLY A 67 9.77 14.41 -7.34
C GLY A 67 8.38 15.06 -7.27
N GLY A 68 7.36 14.33 -6.83
CA GLY A 68 6.00 14.85 -6.66
C GLY A 68 5.88 15.92 -5.56
N ASN A 69 5.03 16.91 -5.81
CA ASN A 69 4.80 18.00 -4.84
C ASN A 69 3.75 17.60 -3.80
N ILE A 70 4.11 17.68 -2.51
CA ILE A 70 3.22 17.30 -1.40
C ILE A 70 2.74 18.52 -0.60
N ARG A 71 1.42 18.57 -0.36
CA ARG A 71 0.82 19.42 0.67
C ARG A 71 0.63 18.57 1.92
N TYR A 72 1.50 18.75 2.90
CA TYR A 72 1.46 18.00 4.17
C TYR A 72 0.25 18.30 5.05
N GLY A 73 -0.48 19.38 4.73
CA GLY A 73 -1.74 19.69 5.37
C GLY A 73 -1.59 20.13 6.83
N ASN A 74 -2.55 19.74 7.66
CA ASN A 74 -2.67 20.16 9.06
C ASN A 74 -3.50 19.13 9.87
N GLU A 75 -3.98 19.51 11.05
CA GLU A 75 -4.75 18.66 11.95
C GLU A 75 -6.09 18.16 11.39
N LYS A 76 -6.56 18.70 10.25
CA LYS A 76 -7.81 18.29 9.59
C LYS A 76 -7.58 17.43 8.34
N ALA A 77 -6.40 17.51 7.75
CA ALA A 77 -6.08 16.79 6.52
C ALA A 77 -4.60 16.45 6.48
N GLY A 78 -4.29 15.16 6.29
CA GLY A 78 -2.93 14.69 6.12
C GLY A 78 -2.34 15.01 4.73
N PRO A 79 -1.15 14.46 4.44
CA PRO A 79 -0.44 14.67 3.18
C PRO A 79 -1.28 14.29 1.96
N ARG A 80 -1.24 15.16 0.95
CA ARG A 80 -1.96 14.98 -0.32
C ARG A 80 -1.19 15.63 -1.47
N ALA A 81 -1.54 15.22 -2.69
CA ALA A 81 -1.03 15.81 -3.90
C ALA A 81 -1.22 17.35 -3.92
N ALA A 82 -0.16 18.07 -4.31
CA ALA A 82 -0.22 19.47 -4.66
C ALA A 82 -0.53 19.62 -6.17
N ALA A 83 0.04 20.64 -6.83
CA ALA A 83 -0.01 20.73 -8.28
C ALA A 83 0.78 19.56 -8.90
N PRO A 84 0.24 18.88 -9.94
CA PRO A 84 0.98 17.86 -10.69
C PRO A 84 2.31 18.42 -11.21
N VAL A 85 3.32 17.56 -11.24
CA VAL A 85 4.67 17.91 -11.75
C VAL A 85 4.85 17.56 -13.22
N CYS A 86 4.00 16.67 -13.75
CA CYS A 86 3.97 16.27 -15.14
C CYS A 86 2.68 16.74 -15.82
N SER A 87 2.82 17.17 -17.07
CA SER A 87 1.76 17.60 -17.97
C SER A 87 1.54 16.62 -19.13
N SER A 88 2.37 15.58 -19.24
CA SER A 88 2.28 14.53 -20.26
C SER A 88 2.84 13.19 -19.75
N LEU A 89 2.53 12.10 -20.46
CA LEU A 89 3.13 10.78 -20.19
C LEU A 89 4.62 10.71 -20.50
N GLU A 90 5.08 11.52 -21.45
CA GLU A 90 6.49 11.61 -21.78
C GLU A 90 7.28 12.18 -20.59
N GLU A 91 6.85 13.29 -20.01
CA GLU A 91 7.43 13.83 -18.79
C GLU A 91 7.40 12.84 -17.62
N LEU A 92 6.27 12.11 -17.46
CA LEU A 92 6.15 11.07 -16.43
C LEU A 92 7.18 9.94 -16.63
N SER A 93 7.48 9.58 -17.88
CA SER A 93 8.47 8.55 -18.19
C SER A 93 9.91 8.98 -17.88
N PHE A 94 10.19 10.28 -17.94
CA PHE A 94 11.49 10.87 -17.62
C PHE A 94 11.71 11.18 -16.13
N LEU A 95 10.70 11.03 -15.28
CA LEU A 95 10.91 11.16 -13.83
C LEU A 95 11.94 10.16 -13.31
N SER A 96 12.72 10.61 -12.33
CA SER A 96 13.70 9.78 -11.62
C SER A 96 13.07 8.48 -11.11
N ARG A 97 13.90 7.43 -11.06
CA ARG A 97 13.56 6.18 -10.36
C ARG A 97 13.45 6.46 -8.87
N MET A 98 12.74 5.59 -8.14
CA MET A 98 12.72 5.70 -6.69
C MET A 98 14.12 5.47 -6.12
N ASP A 99 14.50 6.30 -5.16
CA ASP A 99 15.75 6.20 -4.42
C ASP A 99 15.46 6.02 -2.92
N PRO A 100 15.55 4.79 -2.41
CA PRO A 100 15.31 4.47 -1.00
C PRO A 100 16.28 5.14 -0.02
N GLU A 101 17.41 5.65 -0.50
CA GLU A 101 18.44 6.30 0.32
C GLU A 101 18.23 7.82 0.46
N SER A 102 17.23 8.39 -0.23
CA SER A 102 16.99 9.84 -0.19
C SER A 102 15.61 10.26 0.34
N GLY A 103 15.59 11.52 0.80
CA GLY A 103 14.39 12.22 1.22
C GLY A 103 13.63 11.53 2.35
N ARG A 104 12.29 11.68 2.32
CA ARG A 104 11.40 11.10 3.32
C ARG A 104 11.38 9.57 3.29
N MET A 105 11.67 8.95 2.14
CA MET A 105 11.72 7.49 2.02
C MET A 105 12.81 6.89 2.92
N ALA A 106 14.03 7.47 2.88
CA ALA A 106 15.12 7.07 3.77
C ALA A 106 14.79 7.24 5.26
N GLU A 107 14.17 8.37 5.62
CA GLU A 107 13.71 8.63 7.00
C GLU A 107 12.66 7.61 7.46
N THR A 108 11.74 7.24 6.57
CA THR A 108 10.67 6.27 6.85
C THR A 108 11.25 4.87 7.03
N LEU A 109 12.14 4.43 6.13
CA LEU A 109 12.80 3.12 6.22
C LEU A 109 13.69 3.02 7.47
N ALA A 110 14.41 4.09 7.82
CA ALA A 110 15.17 4.16 9.06
C ALA A 110 14.27 4.07 10.30
N ALA A 111 13.13 4.79 10.31
CA ALA A 111 12.15 4.70 11.38
C ALA A 111 11.57 3.28 11.53
N CYS A 112 11.26 2.62 10.41
CA CYS A 112 10.83 1.22 10.40
C CYS A 112 11.88 0.31 11.02
N ARG A 113 13.14 0.41 10.62
CA ARG A 113 14.24 -0.40 11.16
C ARG A 113 14.39 -0.22 12.67
N MET A 114 14.40 1.03 13.15
CA MET A 114 14.53 1.34 14.58
C MET A 114 13.36 0.79 15.41
N LEU A 115 12.13 0.86 14.89
CA LEU A 115 10.97 0.25 15.54
C LEU A 115 11.11 -1.28 15.62
N ARG A 116 11.57 -1.93 14.55
CA ARG A 116 11.82 -3.38 14.53
C ARG A 116 12.92 -3.79 15.52
N GLU A 117 14.00 -3.03 15.62
CA GLU A 117 15.08 -3.22 16.60
C GLU A 117 14.60 -3.07 18.05
N GLN A 118 13.58 -2.24 18.29
CA GLN A 118 12.91 -2.09 19.59
C GLN A 118 11.90 -3.21 19.89
N GLY A 119 11.73 -4.19 18.99
CA GLY A 119 10.82 -5.32 19.15
C GLY A 119 9.39 -5.04 18.68
N GLU A 120 9.12 -3.89 18.06
CA GLU A 120 7.79 -3.52 17.59
C GLU A 120 7.45 -4.18 16.26
N GLU A 121 6.20 -4.59 16.07
CA GLU A 121 5.69 -4.91 14.73
C GLU A 121 5.45 -3.64 13.92
N VAL A 122 5.77 -3.70 12.63
CA VAL A 122 5.60 -2.58 11.70
C VAL A 122 4.85 -3.05 10.47
N VAL A 123 3.81 -2.32 10.09
CA VAL A 123 3.15 -2.44 8.79
C VAL A 123 3.61 -1.28 7.92
N PHE A 124 4.32 -1.60 6.83
CA PHE A 124 4.71 -0.62 5.84
C PHE A 124 3.56 -0.34 4.87
N GLN A 125 3.09 0.90 4.75
CA GLN A 125 2.06 1.26 3.77
C GLN A 125 2.70 1.49 2.40
N MET A 126 2.28 0.72 1.40
CA MET A 126 2.74 0.81 0.03
C MET A 126 1.58 1.17 -0.90
N SER A 127 1.81 2.15 -1.75
CA SER A 127 0.85 2.70 -2.69
C SER A 127 0.93 1.98 -4.03
N GLY A 128 -0.21 1.74 -4.66
CA GLY A 128 -0.27 1.25 -6.04
C GLY A 128 -0.18 2.37 -7.09
N PRO A 129 -0.15 1.99 -8.37
CA PRO A 129 0.32 2.86 -9.44
C PRO A 129 -0.54 4.10 -9.64
N TYR A 130 -1.86 3.99 -9.63
CA TYR A 130 -2.71 5.14 -9.86
C TYR A 130 -2.67 6.12 -8.68
N THR A 131 -2.54 5.62 -7.46
CA THR A 131 -2.41 6.46 -6.26
C THR A 131 -1.10 7.27 -6.31
N ILE A 132 -0.01 6.65 -6.76
CA ILE A 132 1.28 7.31 -7.00
C ILE A 132 1.13 8.35 -8.12
N TRP A 133 0.64 7.93 -9.29
CA TRP A 133 0.49 8.81 -10.44
C TRP A 133 -0.46 9.97 -10.21
N ASN A 134 -1.49 9.82 -9.38
CA ASN A 134 -2.41 10.91 -9.03
C ASN A 134 -1.71 12.11 -8.35
N THR A 135 -0.50 11.92 -7.83
CA THR A 135 0.34 12.99 -7.28
C THR A 135 1.28 13.59 -8.32
N LEU A 136 1.60 12.84 -9.38
CA LEU A 136 2.59 13.21 -10.39
C LEU A 136 1.95 13.85 -11.62
N ILE A 137 0.78 13.36 -12.05
CA ILE A 137 0.08 13.74 -13.28
C ILE A 137 -1.43 13.74 -13.05
N GLU A 138 -2.17 14.52 -13.86
CA GLU A 138 -3.62 14.37 -13.91
C GLU A 138 -4.01 13.00 -14.49
N LEU A 139 -4.62 12.13 -13.67
CA LEU A 139 -5.00 10.77 -14.10
C LEU A 139 -5.86 10.70 -15.36
N LYS A 140 -6.61 11.77 -15.68
CA LYS A 140 -7.36 11.88 -16.94
C LYS A 140 -6.46 11.71 -18.17
N GLN A 141 -5.20 12.12 -18.10
CA GLN A 141 -4.23 11.93 -19.17
C GLN A 141 -3.85 10.45 -19.31
N VAL A 142 -3.59 9.77 -18.19
CA VAL A 142 -3.34 8.32 -18.16
C VAL A 142 -4.53 7.56 -18.72
N PHE A 143 -5.76 7.87 -18.29
CA PHE A 143 -6.97 7.19 -18.76
C PHE A 143 -7.22 7.37 -20.26
N LYS A 144 -6.85 8.54 -20.82
CA LYS A 144 -6.90 8.76 -22.27
C LYS A 144 -5.87 7.91 -22.99
N ALA A 145 -4.67 7.79 -22.44
CA ALA A 145 -3.58 7.04 -23.05
C ALA A 145 -3.82 5.53 -23.02
N VAL A 146 -4.41 4.98 -21.96
CA VAL A 146 -4.83 3.55 -21.92
C VAL A 146 -5.67 3.17 -23.14
N ARG A 147 -6.48 4.11 -23.68
CA ARG A 147 -7.33 3.87 -24.86
C ARG A 147 -6.64 4.13 -26.20
N LYS A 148 -5.61 4.97 -26.23
CA LYS A 148 -5.00 5.48 -27.47
C LYS A 148 -3.63 4.88 -27.76
N THR A 149 -2.86 4.65 -26.70
CA THR A 149 -1.46 4.25 -26.69
C THR A 149 -1.21 3.37 -25.46
N PRO A 150 -1.91 2.21 -25.34
CA PRO A 150 -1.79 1.33 -24.16
C PRO A 150 -0.35 0.87 -23.92
N GLU A 151 0.43 0.65 -24.97
CA GLU A 151 1.83 0.22 -24.89
C GLU A 151 2.71 1.24 -24.13
N GLN A 152 2.40 2.53 -24.28
CA GLN A 152 3.09 3.59 -23.53
C GLN A 152 2.78 3.51 -22.03
N VAL A 153 1.55 3.16 -21.67
CA VAL A 153 1.14 3.01 -20.27
C VAL A 153 1.70 1.72 -19.68
N GLU A 154 1.78 0.64 -20.45
CA GLU A 154 2.44 -0.61 -20.06
C GLU A 154 3.93 -0.39 -19.77
N ALA A 155 4.63 0.40 -20.58
CA ALA A 155 6.02 0.77 -20.31
C ALA A 155 6.17 1.58 -19.00
N LEU A 156 5.23 2.48 -18.71
CA LEU A 156 5.20 3.22 -17.44
C LEU A 156 4.91 2.29 -16.25
N PHE A 157 4.01 1.33 -16.43
CA PHE A 157 3.75 0.28 -15.43
C PHE A 157 4.99 -0.56 -15.16
N GLN A 158 5.72 -0.99 -16.20
CA GLN A 158 6.95 -1.76 -16.04
C GLN A 158 8.00 -0.98 -15.22
N LYS A 159 8.23 0.29 -15.57
CA LYS A 159 9.14 1.17 -14.82
C LYS A 159 8.75 1.26 -13.34
N LEU A 160 7.47 1.46 -13.07
CA LEU A 160 6.97 1.60 -11.69
C LEU A 160 6.94 0.26 -10.93
N GLU A 161 6.68 -0.85 -11.61
CA GLU A 161 6.75 -2.19 -11.04
C GLU A 161 8.14 -2.47 -10.49
N GLU A 162 9.18 -2.21 -11.29
CA GLU A 162 10.57 -2.36 -10.87
C GLU A 162 10.90 -1.47 -9.65
N ASP A 163 10.41 -0.22 -9.62
CA ASP A 163 10.60 0.69 -8.48
C ASP A 163 9.91 0.16 -7.20
N LEU A 164 8.67 -0.33 -7.32
CA LEU A 164 7.92 -0.87 -6.19
C LEU A 164 8.52 -2.18 -5.66
N LEU A 165 9.04 -3.04 -6.55
CA LEU A 165 9.76 -4.26 -6.15
C LEU A 165 11.09 -3.90 -5.46
N GLY A 166 11.80 -2.88 -5.94
CA GLY A 166 12.99 -2.33 -5.29
C GLY A 166 12.68 -1.80 -3.88
N LEU A 167 11.61 -1.02 -3.74
CA LEU A 167 11.14 -0.55 -2.44
C LEU A 167 10.76 -1.71 -1.51
N LEU A 168 10.07 -2.73 -2.01
CA LEU A 168 9.72 -3.92 -1.22
C LEU A 168 10.96 -4.64 -0.67
N LEU A 169 12.03 -4.75 -1.48
CA LEU A 169 13.31 -5.30 -1.04
C LEU A 169 13.94 -4.45 0.07
N GLU A 170 13.90 -3.13 -0.04
CA GLU A 170 14.43 -2.25 1.02
C GLU A 170 13.61 -2.28 2.30
N VAL A 171 12.28 -2.36 2.19
CA VAL A 171 11.40 -2.58 3.34
C VAL A 171 11.77 -3.89 4.06
N LYS A 172 12.00 -4.97 3.29
CA LYS A 172 12.47 -6.26 3.83
C LYS A 172 13.83 -6.13 4.53
N LYS A 173 14.82 -5.48 3.90
CA LYS A 173 16.17 -5.27 4.47
C LYS A 173 16.14 -4.50 5.79
N ASN A 174 15.16 -3.60 5.96
CA ASN A 174 14.94 -2.86 7.21
C ASN A 174 14.13 -3.67 8.25
N GLY A 175 14.01 -4.99 8.09
CA GLY A 175 13.45 -5.92 9.06
C GLY A 175 11.92 -5.92 9.14
N VAL A 176 11.24 -5.18 8.27
CA VAL A 176 9.77 -5.16 8.21
C VAL A 176 9.26 -6.44 7.58
N ARG A 177 8.25 -7.05 8.18
CA ARG A 177 7.64 -8.30 7.70
C ARG A 177 6.19 -8.20 7.25
N MET A 178 5.59 -7.00 7.34
CA MET A 178 4.21 -6.76 6.93
C MET A 178 4.16 -5.52 6.04
N VAL A 179 3.59 -5.67 4.86
CA VAL A 179 3.34 -4.56 3.92
C VAL A 179 1.84 -4.48 3.66
N SER A 180 1.25 -3.30 3.71
CA SER A 180 -0.13 -3.05 3.30
C SER A 180 -0.13 -2.41 1.92
N TYR A 181 -0.59 -3.13 0.90
CA TYR A 181 -0.66 -2.63 -0.47
C TYR A 181 -2.06 -2.10 -0.78
N ALA A 182 -2.15 -0.86 -1.26
CA ALA A 182 -3.41 -0.25 -1.64
C ALA A 182 -3.27 0.70 -2.85
N ASP A 183 -4.18 0.56 -3.82
CA ASP A 183 -4.33 1.52 -4.92
C ASP A 183 -5.72 2.16 -4.92
N SER A 184 -5.90 3.16 -4.06
CA SER A 184 -7.19 3.84 -3.88
C SER A 184 -7.70 4.53 -5.16
N ALA A 185 -6.80 5.15 -5.93
CA ALA A 185 -7.14 5.82 -7.17
C ALA A 185 -7.33 4.84 -8.35
N GLY A 186 -6.87 3.60 -8.21
CA GLY A 186 -7.06 2.51 -9.17
C GLY A 186 -8.32 1.68 -8.93
N GLY A 187 -9.25 2.12 -8.09
CA GLY A 187 -10.47 1.37 -7.75
C GLY A 187 -11.54 1.35 -8.85
N LEU A 188 -12.48 0.39 -8.74
CA LEU A 188 -13.57 0.19 -9.70
C LEU A 188 -14.39 1.46 -9.96
N SER A 189 -14.66 2.24 -8.91
CA SER A 189 -15.44 3.49 -8.99
C SER A 189 -14.79 4.57 -9.85
N ILE A 190 -13.47 4.50 -10.08
CA ILE A 190 -12.70 5.48 -10.85
C ILE A 190 -12.37 4.94 -12.24
N LEU A 191 -11.80 3.74 -12.32
CA LEU A 191 -11.36 3.16 -13.60
C LEU A 191 -12.53 2.61 -14.43
N GLY A 192 -13.58 2.13 -13.76
CA GLY A 192 -14.60 1.28 -14.37
C GLY A 192 -14.08 -0.15 -14.65
N PRO A 193 -14.99 -1.09 -14.97
CA PRO A 193 -14.68 -2.51 -14.98
C PRO A 193 -13.63 -2.91 -16.02
N ARG A 194 -13.72 -2.39 -17.26
CA ARG A 194 -12.82 -2.77 -18.35
C ARG A 194 -11.36 -2.33 -18.10
N MET A 195 -11.17 -1.12 -17.58
CA MET A 195 -9.83 -0.61 -17.31
C MET A 195 -9.24 -1.24 -16.05
N LEU A 196 -10.07 -1.56 -15.06
CA LEU A 196 -9.64 -2.31 -13.87
C LEU A 196 -9.21 -3.74 -14.23
N GLU A 197 -9.97 -4.43 -15.08
CA GLU A 197 -9.60 -5.75 -15.61
C GLU A 197 -8.25 -5.68 -16.34
N TRP A 198 -8.13 -4.79 -17.33
CA TRP A 198 -6.86 -4.58 -18.04
C TRP A 198 -5.69 -4.26 -17.10
N THR A 199 -5.87 -3.35 -16.14
CA THR A 199 -4.84 -3.03 -15.13
C THR A 199 -4.47 -4.27 -14.31
N THR A 200 -5.46 -5.10 -13.97
CA THR A 200 -5.24 -6.31 -13.16
C THR A 200 -4.38 -7.32 -13.90
N ASP A 201 -4.56 -7.41 -15.22
CA ASP A 201 -3.81 -8.33 -16.08
C ASP A 201 -2.41 -7.81 -16.40
N VAL A 202 -2.28 -6.53 -16.77
CA VAL A 202 -0.97 -5.98 -17.23
C VAL A 202 -0.06 -5.54 -16.08
N PHE A 203 -0.60 -5.27 -14.89
CA PHE A 203 0.18 -4.76 -13.77
C PHE A 203 -0.08 -5.51 -12.46
N THR A 204 -1.31 -5.52 -11.94
CA THR A 204 -1.54 -5.97 -10.55
C THR A 204 -1.14 -7.43 -10.34
N SER A 205 -1.53 -8.34 -11.23
CA SER A 205 -1.20 -9.76 -11.10
C SER A 205 0.29 -10.02 -11.33
N PRO A 206 0.92 -9.54 -12.42
CA PRO A 206 2.38 -9.65 -12.60
C PRO A 206 3.19 -9.11 -11.42
N PHE A 207 2.86 -7.91 -10.93
CA PHE A 207 3.53 -7.30 -9.79
C PHE A 207 3.43 -8.18 -8.55
N LEU A 208 2.23 -8.66 -8.22
CA LEU A 208 2.03 -9.51 -7.04
C LEU A 208 2.74 -10.86 -7.15
N ARG A 209 2.87 -11.45 -8.36
CA ARG A 209 3.69 -12.67 -8.55
C ARG A 209 5.15 -12.42 -8.22
N LYS A 210 5.73 -11.34 -8.74
CA LYS A 210 7.12 -10.96 -8.45
C LYS A 210 7.30 -10.61 -6.97
N ALA A 211 6.35 -9.89 -6.38
CA ALA A 211 6.34 -9.57 -4.96
C ALA A 211 6.28 -10.83 -4.09
N GLU A 212 5.50 -11.86 -4.47
CA GLU A 212 5.40 -13.13 -3.75
C GLU A 212 6.77 -13.77 -3.50
N HIS A 213 7.68 -13.65 -4.48
CA HIS A 213 9.03 -14.21 -4.40
C HIS A 213 9.88 -13.44 -3.37
N ILE A 214 9.75 -12.11 -3.33
CA ILE A 214 10.45 -11.24 -2.38
C ILE A 214 9.95 -11.48 -0.95
N LEU A 215 8.62 -11.60 -0.79
CA LEU A 215 7.99 -11.84 0.52
C LEU A 215 8.55 -13.12 1.16
N GLY A 216 8.77 -14.17 0.35
CA GLY A 216 9.37 -15.42 0.80
C GLY A 216 8.65 -16.01 2.01
N GLN A 217 9.36 -16.74 2.87
CA GLN A 217 8.78 -17.37 4.06
C GLN A 217 8.81 -16.49 5.32
N GLU A 218 9.03 -15.18 5.17
CA GLU A 218 9.25 -14.27 6.30
C GLU A 218 8.19 -13.17 6.36
N MET A 219 7.74 -12.71 5.19
CA MET A 219 6.87 -11.54 5.09
C MET A 219 5.44 -11.90 4.67
N VAL A 220 4.58 -10.90 4.72
CA VAL A 220 3.22 -10.91 4.19
C VAL A 220 2.88 -9.57 3.56
N MET A 221 2.14 -9.58 2.47
CA MET A 221 1.57 -8.38 1.85
C MET A 221 0.06 -8.40 1.99
N ILE A 222 -0.47 -7.56 2.86
CA ILE A 222 -1.90 -7.43 3.12
C ILE A 222 -2.50 -6.58 2.00
N LEU A 223 -3.41 -7.16 1.24
CA LEU A 223 -4.03 -6.48 0.11
C LEU A 223 -5.25 -5.69 0.58
N CYS A 224 -5.39 -4.48 0.04
CA CYS A 224 -6.66 -3.77 0.10
C CYS A 224 -7.79 -4.68 -0.43
N PRO A 225 -8.93 -4.79 0.27
CA PRO A 225 -10.05 -5.61 -0.19
C PRO A 225 -10.54 -5.28 -1.59
N LYS A 226 -10.40 -4.02 -2.05
CA LYS A 226 -10.71 -3.62 -3.44
C LYS A 226 -9.81 -4.34 -4.45
N THR A 227 -8.52 -4.42 -4.17
CA THR A 227 -7.54 -5.12 -5.01
C THR A 227 -7.83 -6.62 -5.03
N ALA A 228 -8.18 -7.21 -3.88
CA ALA A 228 -8.55 -8.62 -3.82
C ALA A 228 -9.84 -8.94 -4.59
N CYS A 229 -10.87 -8.09 -4.47
CA CYS A 229 -12.08 -8.24 -5.29
C CYS A 229 -11.78 -8.16 -6.78
N ALA A 230 -10.91 -7.23 -7.21
CA ALA A 230 -10.49 -7.15 -8.60
C ALA A 230 -9.84 -8.47 -9.06
N LEU A 231 -8.84 -8.96 -8.35
CA LEU A 231 -8.12 -10.21 -8.67
C LEU A 231 -9.03 -11.45 -8.73
N GLU A 232 -9.97 -11.58 -7.79
CA GLU A 232 -10.91 -12.71 -7.79
C GLU A 232 -11.89 -12.63 -8.95
N ASP A 233 -12.45 -11.45 -9.19
CA ASP A 233 -13.54 -11.28 -10.15
C ASP A 233 -13.05 -11.19 -11.60
N THR A 234 -11.75 -10.98 -11.83
CA THR A 234 -11.05 -11.14 -13.12
C THR A 234 -10.51 -12.56 -13.31
N GLY A 235 -10.63 -13.45 -12.31
CA GLY A 235 -10.10 -14.82 -12.38
C GLY A 235 -8.59 -14.94 -12.22
N SER A 236 -7.90 -13.83 -11.92
CA SER A 236 -6.44 -13.80 -11.72
C SER A 236 -6.00 -14.43 -10.40
N ALA A 237 -6.93 -14.59 -9.45
CA ALA A 237 -6.68 -15.24 -8.17
C ALA A 237 -7.92 -15.95 -7.60
N VAL A 238 -7.69 -16.83 -6.64
CA VAL A 238 -8.75 -17.47 -5.85
C VAL A 238 -8.58 -17.14 -4.38
N ARG A 239 -9.69 -17.19 -3.64
CA ARG A 239 -9.71 -17.01 -2.19
C ARG A 239 -9.53 -18.35 -1.50
N GLU A 240 -8.65 -18.37 -0.51
CA GLU A 240 -8.38 -19.53 0.34
C GLU A 240 -8.49 -19.13 1.81
N GLU A 241 -8.60 -20.12 2.68
CA GLU A 241 -8.63 -19.91 4.12
C GLU A 241 -7.44 -20.61 4.77
N ILE A 242 -6.78 -19.90 5.69
CA ILE A 242 -5.80 -20.51 6.58
C ILE A 242 -6.39 -20.63 7.97
N ALA A 243 -6.10 -21.74 8.65
CA ALA A 243 -6.51 -21.97 10.02
C ALA A 243 -5.73 -21.07 10.98
N LEU A 244 -6.44 -20.47 11.93
CA LEU A 244 -5.88 -19.71 13.04
C LEU A 244 -5.92 -20.59 14.31
N PRO A 245 -4.90 -20.47 15.19
CA PRO A 245 -4.85 -21.28 16.40
C PRO A 245 -5.95 -20.93 17.41
N GLU A 246 -6.44 -19.69 17.38
CA GLU A 246 -7.43 -19.17 18.31
C GLU A 246 -8.24 -18.04 17.66
N GLU A 247 -9.27 -17.59 18.38
CA GLU A 247 -9.97 -16.37 18.00
C GLU A 247 -9.06 -15.17 18.21
N MET A 248 -8.92 -14.35 17.18
CA MET A 248 -8.11 -13.13 17.26
C MET A 248 -8.66 -12.04 16.35
N THR A 249 -8.26 -10.80 16.58
CA THR A 249 -8.57 -9.69 15.68
C THR A 249 -7.92 -9.91 14.32
N TYR A 250 -8.52 -9.40 13.24
CA TYR A 250 -7.95 -9.46 11.90
C TYR A 250 -6.50 -8.95 11.84
N GLN A 251 -6.19 -7.86 12.54
CA GLN A 251 -4.84 -7.29 12.61
C GLN A 251 -3.82 -8.30 13.20
N LYS A 252 -4.17 -8.98 14.29
CA LYS A 252 -3.36 -10.06 14.87
C LYS A 252 -3.24 -11.27 13.94
N ALA A 253 -4.32 -11.60 13.22
CA ALA A 253 -4.29 -12.68 12.23
C ALA A 253 -3.31 -12.36 11.08
N CYS A 254 -3.24 -11.11 10.63
CA CYS A 254 -2.24 -10.68 9.66
C CYS A 254 -0.80 -10.80 10.19
N ILE A 255 -0.55 -10.47 11.47
CA ILE A 255 0.76 -10.69 12.11
C ILE A 255 1.10 -12.20 12.13
N TYR A 256 0.12 -13.04 12.51
CA TYR A 256 0.29 -14.49 12.53
C TYR A 256 0.57 -15.06 11.13
N ALA A 257 -0.04 -14.49 10.10
CA ALA A 257 0.09 -14.89 8.71
C ALA A 257 1.46 -14.57 8.09
N ALA A 258 2.24 -13.66 8.68
CA ALA A 258 3.61 -13.38 8.25
C ALA A 258 4.43 -14.69 8.16
N GLY A 259 4.95 -14.95 6.96
CA GLY A 259 5.68 -16.17 6.62
C GLY A 259 4.83 -17.42 6.35
N LYS A 260 3.56 -17.44 6.78
CA LYS A 260 2.63 -18.58 6.60
C LYS A 260 1.70 -18.42 5.40
N ALA A 261 1.40 -17.19 5.01
CA ALA A 261 0.61 -16.86 3.83
C ALA A 261 1.19 -15.61 3.14
N ARG A 262 0.75 -15.36 1.92
CA ARG A 262 1.28 -14.28 1.08
C ARG A 262 0.37 -13.05 1.08
N PHE A 263 -0.92 -13.26 0.83
CA PHE A 263 -1.86 -12.15 0.57
C PHE A 263 -3.16 -12.19 1.40
N PRO A 264 -3.14 -11.91 2.72
CA PRO A 264 -4.36 -11.68 3.49
C PRO A 264 -5.17 -10.52 2.90
N ALA A 265 -6.48 -10.70 2.73
CA ALA A 265 -7.32 -9.68 2.12
C ALA A 265 -8.79 -9.69 2.56
N GLN A 266 -9.09 -10.28 3.73
CA GLN A 266 -10.47 -10.41 4.23
C GLN A 266 -11.15 -9.05 4.52
N MET A 267 -10.40 -8.09 5.04
CA MET A 267 -10.89 -6.75 5.38
C MET A 267 -9.74 -5.76 5.36
N CYS A 268 -10.02 -4.46 5.47
CA CYS A 268 -8.96 -3.47 5.49
C CYS A 268 -8.19 -3.52 6.80
N ILE A 269 -6.85 -3.49 6.73
CA ILE A 269 -5.95 -3.56 7.89
C ILE A 269 -6.08 -2.37 8.84
N ASN A 270 -6.54 -1.23 8.30
CA ASN A 270 -6.88 -0.04 9.06
C ASN A 270 -8.25 -0.13 9.75
N GLY A 271 -9.02 -1.20 9.48
CA GLY A 271 -10.30 -1.47 10.11
C GLY A 271 -10.06 -2.08 11.48
N GLY A 272 -10.35 -1.30 12.53
CA GLY A 272 -10.07 -1.71 13.91
C GLY A 272 -10.86 -2.94 14.37
N GLY A 273 -10.25 -3.70 15.28
CA GLY A 273 -10.92 -4.51 16.32
C GLY A 273 -11.80 -5.69 15.90
N SER A 274 -12.01 -5.93 14.60
CA SER A 274 -12.88 -7.01 14.13
C SER A 274 -12.32 -8.38 14.46
N VAL A 275 -13.04 -9.16 15.27
CA VAL A 275 -12.63 -10.49 15.74
C VAL A 275 -13.06 -11.58 14.76
N LEU A 276 -12.12 -12.44 14.38
CA LEU A 276 -12.34 -13.59 13.50
C LEU A 276 -12.81 -14.80 14.32
N LYS A 277 -14.11 -14.87 14.59
CA LYS A 277 -14.74 -15.97 15.37
C LYS A 277 -14.65 -17.34 14.67
N SER A 278 -14.54 -17.35 13.35
CA SER A 278 -14.40 -18.59 12.57
C SER A 278 -13.06 -19.30 12.80
N LYS A 279 -12.08 -18.63 13.44
CA LYS A 279 -10.68 -19.08 13.53
C LYS A 279 -10.08 -19.38 12.15
N THR A 280 -10.51 -18.64 11.14
CA THR A 280 -9.94 -18.69 9.80
C THR A 280 -9.60 -17.28 9.32
N LEU A 281 -8.54 -17.16 8.53
CA LEU A 281 -8.17 -15.93 7.84
C LEU A 281 -8.27 -16.15 6.34
N GLN A 282 -8.99 -15.26 5.66
CA GLN A 282 -9.08 -15.29 4.20
C GLN A 282 -7.85 -14.65 3.55
N VAL A 283 -7.26 -15.40 2.64
CA VAL A 283 -6.07 -15.04 1.86
C VAL A 283 -6.34 -15.20 0.37
N ILE A 284 -5.56 -14.51 -0.45
CA ILE A 284 -5.60 -14.61 -1.90
C ILE A 284 -4.43 -15.48 -2.35
N ARG A 285 -4.73 -16.47 -3.21
CA ARG A 285 -3.72 -17.23 -3.96
C ARG A 285 -3.84 -16.89 -5.43
N LEU A 286 -2.77 -16.38 -6.01
CA LEU A 286 -2.70 -16.04 -7.43
C LEU A 286 -2.83 -17.32 -8.28
N CYS A 287 -3.65 -17.28 -9.33
CA CYS A 287 -3.74 -18.35 -10.31
C CYS A 287 -2.46 -18.36 -11.14
N ARG A 288 -1.68 -19.45 -11.15
CA ARG A 288 -0.51 -19.55 -12.04
C ARG A 288 -1.03 -19.65 -13.48
N ASN A 289 -0.55 -18.78 -14.37
CA ASN A 289 -0.77 -18.99 -15.80
C ASN A 289 0.15 -20.14 -16.23
N GLU A 290 -0.38 -21.14 -16.94
CA GLU A 290 0.36 -22.32 -17.42
C GLU A 290 1.37 -21.99 -18.54
N ILE A 291 1.94 -20.77 -18.56
CA ILE A 291 2.82 -20.32 -19.65
C ILE A 291 4.02 -19.57 -19.05
N GLU A 292 4.86 -20.29 -18.32
CA GLU A 292 6.28 -19.97 -18.10
C GLU A 292 7.06 -21.29 -17.93
N GLU A 293 7.28 -21.99 -19.05
CA GLU A 293 8.43 -22.88 -19.28
C GLU A 293 9.34 -22.25 -20.34
#